data_AF-A0A956KRQ0-F1
#
_entry.id   AF-A0A956KRQ0-F1
#
_cell.length_a   1.000
_cell.length_b   1.000
_cell.length_c   1.000
_cell.angle_alpha   90.00
_cell.angle_beta   90.00
_cell.angle_gamma   90.00
#
_symmetry.space_group_name_H-M   'P 1'
#
loop_
_entity.id
_entity.type
_entity.pdbx_description
1 polymer ?
#
loop_
_entity_poly.entity_id
_entity_poly.type
_entity_poly.pdbx_seq_one_letter_code
_entity_poly.pdbx_strand_id
1 'polypeptide(L)'
;MSEEPNTALVPTRYYRTRLSRLSYGECWNTHPSRVIGAMLVVLRALRIDTPAPMATPWVERLVLVDHERLTEQQRARLEPVLASLAELGFSLVFSYDIPYIVSSHESVNVVLLGKGGLVCAVVSDYYNDAGSPGRFAMVRTDVTLWSRVAGRVVETNTGSDSFLVPPERDMQMLPGTDPASLLRKHEDRVAAMVELPGYRSAPTVEPFLPEELENFIVSYHQRFATYYAERGVLVPMTSEEVEVMRVEVASGKLQLKGQVVNAAVFGVATLVVVLVMFWLLL
;
A
#
# COMPACT_ATOMS: atom_id res chain seq x y z
N MET A 1 -0.58 11.95 -35.96
CA MET A 1 -0.73 10.57 -35.47
C MET A 1 -1.52 10.66 -34.19
N SER A 2 -2.78 10.24 -34.22
CA SER A 2 -3.61 10.12 -33.01
C SER A 2 -3.10 8.92 -32.23
N GLU A 3 -2.47 9.15 -31.09
CA GLU A 3 -2.26 8.09 -30.10
C GLU A 3 -3.66 7.67 -29.64
N GLU A 4 -4.13 6.52 -30.12
CA GLU A 4 -5.17 5.81 -29.40
C GLU A 4 -4.66 5.64 -27.97
N PRO A 5 -5.43 6.01 -26.94
CA PRO A 5 -5.02 5.80 -25.57
C PRO A 5 -4.71 4.32 -25.46
N ASN A 6 -3.46 3.99 -25.13
CA ASN A 6 -3.02 2.63 -24.88
C ASN A 6 -4.02 2.08 -23.85
N THR A 7 -5.00 1.31 -24.31
CA THR A 7 -5.99 0.63 -23.49
C THR A 7 -5.24 -0.50 -22.80
N ALA A 8 -4.30 -0.12 -21.95
CA ALA A 8 -3.55 -0.95 -21.03
C ALA A 8 -4.59 -1.52 -20.08
N LEU A 9 -5.17 -2.61 -20.58
CA LEU A 9 -6.04 -3.59 -19.98
C LEU A 9 -6.38 -3.28 -18.53
N VAL A 10 -7.51 -2.60 -18.40
CA VAL A 10 -8.21 -2.41 -17.13
C VAL A 10 -8.28 -3.76 -16.40
N PRO A 11 -7.87 -3.85 -15.12
CA PRO A 11 -8.05 -5.04 -14.33
C PRO A 11 -9.48 -5.56 -14.44
N THR A 12 -9.60 -6.85 -14.72
CA THR A 12 -10.90 -7.55 -14.89
C THR A 12 -11.71 -7.58 -13.60
N ARG A 13 -11.05 -7.41 -12.44
CA ARG A 13 -11.64 -7.51 -11.11
C ARG A 13 -11.13 -6.43 -10.18
N TYR A 14 -12.05 -5.85 -9.42
CA TYR A 14 -11.79 -4.89 -8.37
C TYR A 14 -12.47 -5.31 -7.07
N TYR A 15 -11.94 -4.81 -5.96
CA TYR A 15 -12.46 -5.02 -4.62
C TYR A 15 -12.74 -3.69 -3.94
N ARG A 16 -13.84 -3.64 -3.19
CA ARG A 16 -14.10 -2.59 -2.21
C ARG A 16 -13.49 -2.99 -0.86
N THR A 17 -12.90 -2.03 -0.16
CA THR A 17 -12.38 -2.24 1.19
C THR A 17 -13.45 -1.90 2.22
N ARG A 18 -13.86 -2.88 3.04
CA ARG A 18 -14.80 -2.70 4.16
C ARG A 18 -14.03 -2.34 5.43
N LEU A 19 -14.00 -1.06 5.78
CA LEU A 19 -13.31 -0.57 6.98
C LEU A 19 -13.91 -1.15 8.27
N SER A 20 -15.21 -1.45 8.25
CA SER A 20 -15.93 -2.12 9.35
C SER A 20 -15.36 -3.50 9.71
N ARG A 21 -14.60 -4.14 8.81
CA ARG A 21 -14.00 -5.48 9.01
C ARG A 21 -12.58 -5.45 9.56
N LEU A 22 -11.91 -4.31 9.54
CA LEU A 22 -10.58 -4.12 10.12
C LEU A 22 -10.58 -4.30 11.64
N SER A 23 -9.52 -4.87 12.20
CA SER A 23 -9.33 -4.88 13.65
C SER A 23 -9.20 -3.46 14.20
N TYR A 24 -9.40 -3.28 15.51
CA TYR A 24 -9.27 -1.96 16.13
C TYR A 24 -7.87 -1.36 15.96
N GLY A 25 -6.82 -2.19 16.01
CA GLY A 25 -5.45 -1.74 15.73
C GLY A 25 -5.26 -1.26 14.30
N GLU A 26 -5.84 -1.99 13.33
CA GLU A 26 -5.83 -1.57 11.92
C GLU A 26 -6.61 -0.26 11.73
N CYS A 27 -7.80 -0.12 12.31
CA CYS A 27 -8.57 1.14 12.27
C CYS A 27 -7.75 2.33 12.82
N TRP A 28 -7.00 2.11 13.90
CA TRP A 28 -6.16 3.15 14.50
C TRP A 28 -4.96 3.52 13.62
N ASN A 29 -4.33 2.53 12.97
CA ASN A 29 -3.14 2.74 12.13
C ASN A 29 -3.48 3.22 10.70
N THR A 30 -4.72 3.08 10.25
CA THR A 30 -5.14 3.44 8.87
C THR A 30 -5.21 4.94 8.63
N HIS A 31 -5.29 5.78 9.68
CA HIS A 31 -5.40 7.22 9.49
C HIS A 31 -4.42 8.02 10.35
N PRO A 32 -3.69 8.99 9.78
CA PRO A 32 -2.82 9.89 10.56
C PRO A 32 -3.60 10.79 11.54
N SER A 33 -4.92 10.89 11.39
CA SER A 33 -5.81 11.62 12.31
C SER A 33 -6.37 10.66 13.36
N ARG A 34 -5.99 10.89 14.63
CA ARG A 34 -6.54 10.16 15.79
C ARG A 34 -8.06 10.26 15.87
N VAL A 35 -8.66 11.36 15.36
CA VAL A 35 -10.11 11.53 15.34
C VAL A 35 -10.76 10.56 14.37
N ILE A 36 -10.20 10.42 13.16
CA ILE A 36 -10.72 9.48 12.16
C ILE A 36 -10.49 8.03 12.61
N GLY A 37 -9.35 7.73 13.24
CA GLY A 37 -9.11 6.42 13.85
C GLY A 37 -10.15 6.08 14.93
N ALA A 38 -10.39 6.97 15.89
CA ALA A 38 -11.40 6.79 16.93
C ALA A 38 -12.82 6.66 16.36
N MET A 39 -13.12 7.41 15.30
CA MET A 39 -14.40 7.34 14.61
C MET A 39 -14.62 5.97 13.94
N LEU A 40 -13.61 5.44 13.24
CA LEU A 40 -13.68 4.09 12.65
C LEU A 40 -13.90 3.01 13.71
N VAL A 41 -13.28 3.16 14.89
CA VAL A 41 -13.52 2.29 16.06
C VAL A 41 -14.98 2.33 16.49
N VAL A 42 -15.59 3.52 16.61
CA VAL A 42 -17.01 3.69 16.98
C VAL A 42 -17.94 3.10 15.91
N LEU A 43 -17.73 3.41 14.63
CA LEU A 43 -18.53 2.87 13.53
C LEU A 43 -18.48 1.35 13.50
N ARG A 44 -17.30 0.76 13.75
CA ARG A 44 -17.13 -0.69 13.89
C ARG A 44 -17.90 -1.24 15.09
N ALA A 45 -17.84 -0.59 16.25
CA ALA A 45 -18.59 -1.01 17.43
C ALA A 45 -20.11 -1.02 17.18
N LEU A 46 -20.60 -0.05 16.40
CA LEU A 46 -21.99 0.07 15.97
C LEU A 46 -22.36 -0.83 14.77
N ARG A 47 -21.39 -1.60 14.23
CA ARG A 47 -21.56 -2.45 13.04
C ARG A 47 -22.06 -1.71 11.80
N ILE A 48 -21.73 -0.42 11.69
CA ILE A 48 -22.05 0.38 10.51
C ILE A 48 -21.05 0.02 9.42
N ASP A 49 -21.55 -0.41 8.26
CA ASP A 49 -20.68 -0.76 7.14
C ASP A 49 -20.14 0.50 6.49
N THR A 50 -18.82 0.65 6.47
CA THR A 50 -18.15 1.84 5.93
C THR A 50 -17.16 1.39 4.87
N PRO A 51 -17.48 1.55 3.57
CA PRO A 51 -16.52 1.29 2.51
C PRO A 51 -15.46 2.39 2.46
N ALA A 52 -14.22 2.02 2.15
CA ALA A 52 -13.19 3.00 1.80
C ALA A 52 -13.54 3.64 0.43
N PRO A 53 -13.18 4.91 0.20
CA PRO A 53 -13.41 5.59 -1.07
C PRO A 53 -12.33 5.21 -2.12
N MET A 54 -12.00 3.92 -2.22
CA MET A 54 -11.04 3.37 -3.19
C MET A 54 -11.48 1.97 -3.62
N ALA A 55 -11.20 1.62 -4.88
CA ALA A 55 -11.26 0.24 -5.36
C ALA A 55 -9.85 -0.31 -5.58
N THR A 56 -9.55 -1.42 -4.90
CA THR A 56 -8.29 -2.15 -5.02
C THR A 56 -8.38 -3.14 -6.19
N PRO A 57 -7.49 -3.09 -7.19
CA PRO A 57 -7.53 -4.04 -8.30
C PRO A 57 -7.03 -5.42 -7.88
N TRP A 58 -7.56 -6.46 -8.53
CA TRP A 58 -6.86 -7.76 -8.60
C TRP A 58 -5.70 -7.62 -9.60
N VAL A 59 -4.47 -7.82 -9.13
CA VAL A 59 -3.28 -7.71 -9.99
C VAL A 59 -3.08 -9.04 -10.72
N GLU A 60 -3.52 -9.14 -11.97
CA GLU A 60 -3.24 -10.30 -12.84
C GLU A 60 -1.88 -10.21 -13.53
N ARG A 61 -1.46 -8.98 -13.83
CA ARG A 61 -0.16 -8.62 -14.38
C ARG A 61 0.22 -7.22 -13.95
N LEU A 62 1.49 -6.87 -14.09
CA LEU A 62 1.97 -5.51 -13.85
C LEU A 62 1.66 -4.61 -15.05
N VAL A 63 1.27 -3.37 -14.75
CA VAL A 63 1.24 -2.30 -15.76
C VAL A 63 2.59 -1.62 -15.71
N LEU A 64 3.50 -2.01 -16.60
CA LEU A 64 4.83 -1.42 -16.66
C LEU A 64 4.73 0.03 -17.14
N VAL A 65 5.47 0.91 -16.47
CA VAL A 65 5.52 2.34 -16.77
C VAL A 65 6.93 2.78 -17.08
N ASP A 66 7.09 3.61 -18.11
CA ASP A 66 8.37 4.22 -18.41
C ASP A 66 8.69 5.24 -17.31
N HIS A 67 9.83 5.07 -16.63
CA HIS A 67 10.26 5.97 -15.56
C HIS A 67 10.41 7.42 -16.02
N GLU A 68 10.66 7.64 -17.31
CA GLU A 68 10.76 8.99 -17.89
C GLU A 68 9.42 9.73 -17.93
N ARG A 69 8.30 9.00 -17.89
CA ARG A 69 6.94 9.57 -17.92
C ARG A 69 6.45 10.08 -16.57
N LEU A 70 7.24 9.90 -15.51
CA LEU A 70 6.90 10.42 -14.18
C LEU A 70 6.76 11.95 -14.22
N THR A 71 5.91 12.51 -13.38
CA THR A 71 5.82 13.97 -13.24
C THR A 71 7.07 14.52 -12.56
N GLU A 72 7.37 15.80 -12.74
CA GLU A 72 8.51 16.45 -12.08
C GLU A 72 8.45 16.31 -10.55
N GLN A 73 7.25 16.43 -9.98
CA GLN A 73 7.04 16.27 -8.54
C GLN A 73 7.25 14.82 -8.08
N GLN A 74 6.85 13.84 -8.91
CA GLN A 74 7.12 12.44 -8.62
C GLN A 74 8.63 12.17 -8.61
N ARG A 75 9.34 12.62 -9.66
CA ARG A 75 10.81 12.51 -9.78
C ARG A 75 11.53 13.15 -8.60
N ALA A 76 11.18 14.39 -8.24
CA ALA A 76 11.82 15.12 -7.15
C ALA A 76 11.78 14.39 -5.79
N ARG A 77 10.84 13.45 -5.60
CA ARG A 77 10.72 12.63 -4.39
C ARG A 77 11.39 11.27 -4.52
N LEU A 78 11.28 10.67 -5.70
CA LEU A 78 11.75 9.32 -5.95
C LEU A 78 13.27 9.28 -6.23
N GLU A 79 13.79 10.23 -7.01
CA GLU A 79 15.19 10.26 -7.45
C GLU A 79 16.20 10.29 -6.30
N PRO A 80 16.02 11.06 -5.21
CA PRO A 80 16.98 11.02 -4.09
C PRO A 80 17.09 9.63 -3.44
N VAL A 81 15.96 8.92 -3.34
CA VAL A 81 15.91 7.56 -2.77
C VAL A 81 16.56 6.57 -3.73
N LEU A 82 16.27 6.68 -5.03
CA LEU A 82 16.88 5.82 -6.05
C LEU A 82 18.39 6.05 -6.16
N ALA A 83 18.87 7.30 -6.07
CA ALA A 83 20.29 7.61 -6.05
C ALA A 83 20.99 7.00 -4.83
N SER A 84 20.39 7.14 -3.64
CA SER A 84 20.91 6.50 -2.42
C SER A 84 20.96 4.97 -2.54
N LEU A 85 19.96 4.34 -3.15
CA LEU A 85 19.94 2.90 -3.39
C LEU A 85 20.97 2.48 -4.46
N ALA A 86 21.20 3.29 -5.48
CA ALA A 86 22.22 3.05 -6.49
C ALA A 86 23.63 3.04 -5.89
N GLU A 87 23.93 3.95 -4.95
CA GLU A 87 25.19 3.96 -4.19
C GLU A 87 25.38 2.68 -3.34
N LEU A 88 24.28 2.05 -2.93
CA LEU A 88 24.27 0.77 -2.22
C LEU A 88 24.33 -0.45 -3.18
N GLY A 89 24.46 -0.23 -4.48
CA GLY A 89 24.62 -1.28 -5.49
C GLY A 89 23.32 -1.87 -6.03
N PHE A 90 22.19 -1.19 -5.83
CA PHE A 90 20.93 -1.55 -6.47
C PHE A 90 20.82 -0.98 -7.87
N SER A 91 20.29 -1.75 -8.81
CA SER A 91 20.03 -1.33 -10.19
C SER A 91 18.55 -1.43 -10.53
N LEU A 92 18.02 -0.46 -11.27
CA LEU A 92 16.63 -0.45 -11.74
C LEU A 92 16.39 -1.64 -12.66
N VAL A 93 15.34 -2.41 -12.38
CA VAL A 93 14.85 -3.47 -13.28
C VAL A 93 13.65 -2.96 -14.06
N PHE A 94 12.59 -2.53 -13.37
CA PHE A 94 11.40 -1.96 -13.99
C PHE A 94 10.64 -1.06 -13.02
N SER A 95 9.77 -0.22 -13.57
CA SER A 95 8.74 0.52 -12.81
C SER A 95 7.36 0.04 -13.21
N TYR A 96 6.42 0.04 -12.27
CA TYR A 96 5.04 -0.38 -12.52
C TYR A 96 4.04 0.45 -11.72
N ASP A 97 2.81 0.49 -12.23
CA ASP A 97 1.66 1.08 -11.56
C ASP A 97 0.64 0.00 -11.16
N ILE A 98 -0.13 0.29 -10.12
CA ILE A 98 -1.29 -0.47 -9.70
C ILE A 98 -2.51 0.44 -9.91
N PRO A 99 -3.38 0.15 -10.90
CA PRO A 99 -4.42 1.09 -11.32
C PRO A 99 -5.63 1.05 -10.35
N TYR A 100 -5.45 1.61 -9.16
CA TYR A 100 -6.51 1.88 -8.20
C TYR A 100 -7.58 2.80 -8.80
N ILE A 101 -8.85 2.58 -8.46
CA ILE A 101 -9.91 3.56 -8.77
C ILE A 101 -10.15 4.39 -7.52
N VAL A 102 -9.63 5.61 -7.54
CA VAL A 102 -9.61 6.51 -6.38
C VAL A 102 -9.52 7.95 -6.88
N SER A 103 -10.10 8.90 -6.14
CA SER A 103 -10.18 10.30 -6.59
C SER A 103 -8.88 11.09 -6.43
N SER A 104 -7.94 10.60 -5.64
CA SER A 104 -6.87 11.44 -5.09
C SER A 104 -5.61 10.67 -4.75
N HIS A 105 -5.34 9.55 -5.39
CA HIS A 105 -4.12 8.77 -5.14
C HIS A 105 -3.50 8.33 -6.46
N GLU A 106 -2.23 8.64 -6.60
CA GLU A 106 -1.36 8.15 -7.66
C GLU A 106 -0.24 7.36 -6.99
N SER A 107 0.13 6.21 -7.56
CA SER A 107 1.24 5.40 -7.05
C SER A 107 2.23 5.12 -8.15
N VAL A 108 3.52 5.13 -7.82
CA VAL A 108 4.57 4.63 -8.70
C VAL A 108 5.40 3.67 -7.88
N ASN A 109 5.57 2.47 -8.42
CA ASN A 109 6.36 1.43 -7.80
C ASN A 109 7.59 1.17 -8.66
N VAL A 110 8.74 1.08 -8.02
CA VAL A 110 10.01 0.81 -8.68
C VAL A 110 10.60 -0.46 -8.09
N VAL A 111 11.03 -1.38 -8.95
CA VAL A 111 11.71 -2.61 -8.55
C VAL A 111 13.17 -2.52 -8.95
N LEU A 112 14.03 -2.73 -7.97
CA LEU A 112 15.47 -2.71 -8.06
C LEU A 112 16.03 -4.08 -7.66
N LEU A 113 17.15 -4.46 -8.26
CA LEU A 113 17.88 -5.68 -7.90
C LEU A 113 19.29 -5.30 -7.45
N GLY A 114 19.67 -5.78 -6.27
CA GLY A 114 20.99 -5.62 -5.68
C GLY A 114 21.87 -6.87 -5.85
N LYS A 115 23.09 -6.78 -5.33
CA LYS A 115 24.04 -7.91 -5.32
C LYS A 115 23.45 -9.11 -4.59
N GLY A 116 23.75 -10.32 -5.07
CA GLY A 116 23.28 -11.57 -4.45
C GLY A 116 21.79 -11.84 -4.63
N GLY A 117 21.12 -11.12 -5.54
CA GLY A 117 19.70 -11.30 -5.82
C GLY A 117 18.79 -10.70 -4.74
N LEU A 118 19.24 -9.70 -3.99
CA LEU A 118 18.43 -8.95 -3.04
C LEU A 118 17.46 -8.03 -3.81
N VAL A 119 16.16 -8.16 -3.56
CA VAL A 119 15.15 -7.31 -4.23
C VAL A 119 14.84 -6.11 -3.35
N CYS A 120 14.74 -4.95 -3.97
CA CYS A 120 14.25 -3.73 -3.33
C CYS A 120 13.07 -3.19 -4.12
N ALA A 121 11.93 -2.93 -3.45
CA ALA A 121 10.90 -2.07 -4.01
C ALA A 121 10.90 -0.71 -3.34
N VAL A 122 10.70 0.31 -4.16
CA VAL A 122 10.36 1.65 -3.71
C VAL A 122 8.94 1.95 -4.14
N VAL A 123 8.05 2.22 -3.18
CA VAL A 123 6.67 2.61 -3.43
C VAL A 123 6.54 4.07 -3.08
N SER A 124 6.09 4.88 -4.04
CA SER A 124 5.81 6.29 -3.81
C SER A 124 4.35 6.58 -4.07
N ASP A 125 3.63 6.92 -3.00
CA ASP A 125 2.21 7.26 -3.01
C ASP A 125 2.03 8.78 -2.90
N TYR A 126 1.23 9.33 -3.80
CA TYR A 126 0.94 10.75 -3.89
C TYR A 126 -0.55 10.97 -3.65
N TYR A 127 -0.88 11.60 -2.53
CA TYR A 127 -2.27 11.87 -2.15
C TYR A 127 -2.62 13.32 -2.46
N ASN A 128 -3.55 13.54 -3.40
CA ASN A 128 -4.00 14.88 -3.78
C ASN A 128 -4.72 15.59 -2.62
N ASP A 129 -4.46 16.88 -2.49
CA ASP A 129 -5.18 17.77 -1.58
C ASP A 129 -6.65 17.88 -1.99
N ALA A 130 -7.52 17.89 -0.99
CA ALA A 130 -8.95 17.89 -1.18
C ALA A 130 -9.40 19.25 -1.73
N GLY A 131 -9.55 19.37 -3.06
CA GLY A 131 -9.98 20.58 -3.75
C GLY A 131 -8.91 21.28 -4.59
N SER A 132 -7.71 20.71 -4.74
CA SER A 132 -6.67 21.23 -5.64
C SER A 132 -6.03 20.11 -6.47
N PRO A 133 -6.63 19.73 -7.62
CA PRO A 133 -6.02 18.77 -8.54
C PRO A 133 -4.57 19.17 -8.88
N GLY A 134 -3.63 18.23 -8.75
CA GLY A 134 -2.20 18.47 -9.02
C GLY A 134 -1.40 19.07 -7.87
N ARG A 135 -2.00 19.27 -6.67
CA ARG A 135 -1.26 19.52 -5.44
C ARG A 135 -1.41 18.34 -4.50
N PHE A 136 -0.29 17.71 -4.13
CA PHE A 136 -0.30 16.60 -3.17
C PHE A 136 -0.28 17.14 -1.73
N ALA A 137 -1.28 16.74 -0.93
CA ALA A 137 -1.34 16.98 0.51
C ALA A 137 -0.38 16.09 1.29
N MET A 138 -0.09 14.90 0.76
CA MET A 138 0.84 13.95 1.38
C MET A 138 1.57 13.17 0.29
N VAL A 139 2.88 13.07 0.41
CA VAL A 139 3.70 12.14 -0.38
C VAL A 139 4.37 11.19 0.60
N ARG A 140 4.20 9.89 0.38
CA ARG A 140 4.83 8.84 1.17
C ARG A 140 5.71 8.02 0.24
N THR A 141 6.97 7.85 0.60
CA THR A 141 7.91 7.03 -0.15
C THR A 141 8.48 5.97 0.80
N ASP A 142 8.15 4.72 0.53
CA ASP A 142 8.58 3.58 1.32
C ASP A 142 9.57 2.73 0.54
N VAL A 143 10.56 2.19 1.26
CA VAL A 143 11.53 1.24 0.74
C VAL A 143 11.29 -0.11 1.41
N THR A 144 11.23 -1.16 0.63
CA THR A 144 11.04 -2.54 1.09
C THR A 144 12.13 -3.42 0.51
N LEU A 145 12.80 -4.19 1.36
CA LEU A 145 13.82 -5.16 0.99
C LEU A 145 13.28 -6.59 1.16
N TRP A 146 13.50 -7.43 0.15
CA TRP A 146 13.14 -8.85 0.20
C TRP A 146 14.34 -9.75 -0.08
N SER A 147 14.55 -10.71 0.82
CA SER A 147 15.46 -11.84 0.62
C SER A 147 14.69 -13.15 0.65
N ARG A 148 15.18 -14.16 -0.07
CA ARG A 148 14.67 -15.53 0.01
C ARG A 148 15.63 -16.36 0.87
N VAL A 149 15.12 -16.93 1.96
CA VAL A 149 15.89 -17.75 2.91
C VAL A 149 15.15 -19.08 3.09
N ALA A 150 15.76 -20.18 2.65
CA ALA A 150 15.17 -21.52 2.71
C ALA A 150 13.73 -21.56 2.15
N GLY A 151 13.53 -21.01 0.95
CA GLY A 151 12.22 -20.90 0.29
C GLY A 151 11.22 -19.91 0.91
N ARG A 152 11.57 -19.17 1.97
CA ARG A 152 10.69 -18.17 2.61
C ARG A 152 11.15 -16.76 2.26
N VAL A 153 10.19 -15.84 2.11
CA VAL A 153 10.48 -14.43 1.86
C VAL A 153 10.58 -13.70 3.18
N VAL A 154 11.74 -13.10 3.43
CA VAL A 154 12.01 -12.22 4.56
C VAL A 154 11.90 -10.79 4.06
N GLU A 155 11.13 -9.96 4.76
CA GLU A 155 10.83 -8.61 4.33
C GLU A 155 11.19 -7.57 5.40
N THR A 156 11.93 -6.54 5.04
CA THR A 156 12.18 -5.38 5.92
C THR A 156 11.78 -4.11 5.20
N ASN A 157 10.92 -3.27 5.80
CA ASN A 157 10.42 -2.07 5.14
C ASN A 157 10.52 -0.80 6.01
N THR A 158 10.51 0.37 5.36
CA THR A 158 10.43 1.68 6.03
C THR A 158 9.00 2.18 6.17
N GLY A 159 8.03 1.43 5.66
CA GLY A 159 6.63 1.79 5.72
C GLY A 159 6.06 1.67 7.13
N SER A 160 4.94 2.35 7.36
CA SER A 160 4.00 2.01 8.42
C SER A 160 2.84 1.23 7.80
N ASP A 161 2.69 -0.05 8.13
CA ASP A 161 1.48 -0.76 7.71
C ASP A 161 0.32 -0.36 8.61
N SER A 162 -0.73 0.08 7.93
CA SER A 162 -2.04 0.29 8.49
C SER A 162 -2.81 -1.01 8.70
N PHE A 163 -2.37 -2.11 8.08
CA PHE A 163 -3.07 -3.38 8.06
C PHE A 163 -2.26 -4.54 8.66
N LEU A 164 -2.93 -5.62 9.07
CA LEU A 164 -2.27 -6.80 9.61
C LEU A 164 -1.50 -7.57 8.53
N VAL A 165 -0.22 -7.76 8.74
CA VAL A 165 0.63 -8.57 7.86
C VAL A 165 0.06 -10.00 7.73
N PRO A 166 -0.08 -10.54 6.50
CA PRO A 166 -0.37 -11.96 6.30
C PRO A 166 0.63 -12.85 7.07
N PRO A 167 0.18 -13.91 7.77
CA PRO A 167 1.02 -14.70 8.67
C PRO A 167 2.17 -15.43 7.97
N GLU A 168 2.09 -15.65 6.67
CA GLU A 168 3.14 -16.24 5.85
C GLU A 168 4.30 -15.28 5.53
N ARG A 169 4.14 -13.97 5.82
CA ARG A 169 5.19 -12.97 5.60
C ARG A 169 5.95 -12.73 6.89
N ASP A 170 7.25 -13.02 6.84
CA ASP A 170 8.16 -12.65 7.91
C ASP A 170 8.59 -11.19 7.68
N MET A 171 7.81 -10.24 8.22
CA MET A 171 8.01 -8.81 7.98
C MET A 171 8.45 -8.05 9.23
N GLN A 172 9.43 -7.15 9.04
CA GLN A 172 9.83 -6.17 10.03
C GLN A 172 9.68 -4.75 9.47
N MET A 173 8.86 -3.94 10.14
CA MET A 173 8.68 -2.53 9.78
C MET A 173 9.61 -1.65 10.62
N LEU A 174 10.27 -0.70 9.98
CA LEU A 174 11.21 0.22 10.59
C LEU A 174 10.97 1.67 10.11
N PRO A 175 9.83 2.28 10.49
CA PRO A 175 9.42 3.60 9.99
C PRO A 175 10.51 4.66 10.13
N GLY A 176 10.73 5.42 9.05
CA GLY A 176 11.70 6.53 9.02
C GLY A 176 13.18 6.12 8.98
N THR A 177 13.49 4.83 8.85
CA THR A 177 14.87 4.37 8.65
C THR A 177 15.36 4.74 7.26
N ASP A 178 16.58 5.26 7.14
CA ASP A 178 17.20 5.55 5.84
C ASP A 178 17.59 4.25 5.09
N PRO A 179 17.78 4.29 3.75
CA PRO A 179 18.05 3.10 2.95
C PRO A 179 19.29 2.29 3.41
N ALA A 180 20.37 2.95 3.82
CA ALA A 180 21.60 2.26 4.22
C ALA A 180 21.43 1.55 5.57
N SER A 181 20.78 2.20 6.53
CA SER A 181 20.41 1.59 7.81
C SER A 181 19.40 0.46 7.63
N LEU A 182 18.46 0.58 6.69
CA LEU A 182 17.49 -0.46 6.37
C LEU A 182 18.18 -1.71 5.81
N LEU A 183 19.10 -1.52 4.85
CA LEU A 183 19.89 -2.60 4.26
C LEU A 183 20.66 -3.37 5.33
N ARG A 184 21.41 -2.66 6.19
CA ARG A 184 22.17 -3.29 7.27
C ARG A 184 21.29 -4.12 8.20
N LYS A 185 20.16 -3.56 8.64
CA LYS A 185 19.20 -4.27 9.51
C LYS A 185 18.58 -5.48 8.83
N HIS A 186 18.34 -5.40 7.52
CA HIS A 186 17.85 -6.53 6.73
C HIS A 186 18.91 -7.64 6.63
N GLU A 187 20.16 -7.29 6.34
CA GLU A 187 21.29 -8.22 6.28
C GLU A 187 21.53 -8.89 7.65
N ASP A 188 21.54 -8.13 8.74
CA ASP A 188 21.68 -8.65 10.10
C ASP A 188 20.58 -9.66 10.43
N ARG A 189 19.34 -9.36 10.01
CA ARG A 189 18.18 -10.24 10.22
C ARG A 189 18.28 -11.52 9.38
N VAL A 190 18.65 -11.42 8.11
CA VAL A 190 18.86 -12.58 7.25
C VAL A 190 19.97 -13.46 7.81
N ALA A 191 21.10 -12.87 8.23
CA ALA A 191 22.21 -13.59 8.85
C ALA A 191 21.77 -14.32 10.13
N ALA A 192 21.04 -13.65 11.03
CA ALA A 192 20.52 -14.26 12.24
C ALA A 192 19.58 -15.43 11.96
N MET A 193 18.75 -15.35 10.92
CA MET A 193 17.88 -16.45 10.50
C MET A 193 18.66 -17.63 9.94
N VAL A 194 19.81 -17.36 9.30
CA VAL A 194 20.67 -18.40 8.76
C VAL A 194 21.36 -19.22 9.87
N GLU A 195 21.62 -18.60 11.01
CA GLU A 195 22.31 -19.21 12.15
C GLU A 195 21.39 -20.00 13.09
N LEU A 196 20.06 -19.98 12.90
CA LEU A 196 19.12 -20.63 13.82
C LEU A 196 19.21 -22.17 13.78
N PRO A 197 19.46 -22.84 14.94
CA PRO A 197 19.47 -24.29 15.04
C PRO A 197 18.06 -24.85 14.82
N GLY A 198 17.80 -25.43 13.64
CA GLY A 198 16.48 -25.99 13.31
C GLY A 198 16.21 -26.13 11.82
N TYR A 199 16.89 -25.34 10.99
CA TYR A 199 16.91 -25.55 9.55
C TYR A 199 17.83 -26.75 9.24
N ARG A 200 17.23 -27.88 8.82
CA ARG A 200 17.88 -29.20 8.66
C ARG A 200 18.97 -29.25 7.57
N SER A 201 19.16 -28.16 6.87
CA SER A 201 20.19 -27.89 5.86
C SER A 201 20.54 -26.43 6.05
N ALA A 202 21.84 -26.07 6.06
CA ALA A 202 22.30 -24.69 6.20
C ALA A 202 21.36 -23.77 5.38
N PRO A 203 20.55 -22.92 6.01
CA PRO A 203 19.60 -22.09 5.30
C PRO A 203 20.37 -21.21 4.31
N THR A 204 20.24 -21.53 3.03
CA THR A 204 20.91 -20.79 1.97
C THR A 204 20.07 -19.57 1.63
N VAL A 205 20.74 -18.42 1.52
CA VAL A 205 20.14 -17.26 0.84
C VAL A 205 20.05 -17.61 -0.64
N GLU A 206 18.83 -17.64 -1.16
CA GLU A 206 18.54 -17.94 -2.55
C GLU A 206 18.41 -16.60 -3.31
N PRO A 207 19.20 -16.36 -4.36
CA PRO A 207 19.12 -15.12 -5.10
C PRO A 207 17.79 -15.03 -5.86
N PHE A 208 17.16 -13.86 -5.89
CA PHE A 208 16.14 -13.60 -6.88
C PHE A 208 16.76 -13.39 -8.26
N LEU A 209 16.17 -14.01 -9.28
CA LEU A 209 16.56 -13.81 -10.68
C LEU A 209 15.73 -12.69 -11.33
N PRO A 210 16.30 -11.86 -12.23
CA PRO A 210 15.54 -10.80 -12.89
C PRO A 210 14.24 -11.28 -13.56
N GLU A 211 14.27 -12.44 -14.21
CA GLU A 211 13.15 -13.02 -14.95
C GLU A 211 11.98 -13.50 -14.09
N GLU A 212 12.17 -13.68 -12.78
CA GLU A 212 11.08 -14.07 -11.86
C GLU A 212 10.44 -12.87 -11.16
N LEU A 213 11.02 -11.67 -11.24
CA LEU A 213 10.61 -10.53 -10.43
C LEU A 213 9.18 -10.07 -10.70
N GLU A 214 8.75 -10.00 -11.97
CA GLU A 214 7.36 -9.62 -12.28
C GLU A 214 6.36 -10.58 -11.65
N ASN A 215 6.57 -11.90 -11.83
CA ASN A 215 5.72 -12.94 -11.26
C ASN A 215 5.75 -12.93 -9.73
N PHE A 216 6.91 -12.67 -9.13
CA PHE A 216 7.05 -12.50 -7.69
C PHE A 216 6.18 -11.35 -7.17
N ILE A 217 6.25 -10.17 -7.79
CA ILE A 217 5.49 -8.99 -7.40
C ILE A 217 3.99 -9.19 -7.61
N VAL A 218 3.57 -9.78 -8.73
CA VAL A 218 2.16 -10.15 -8.98
C VAL A 218 1.66 -11.10 -7.89
N SER A 219 2.41 -12.18 -7.62
CA SER A 219 2.07 -13.16 -6.59
C SER A 219 2.01 -12.54 -5.19
N TYR A 220 2.90 -11.59 -4.89
CA TYR A 220 2.90 -10.85 -3.64
C TYR A 220 1.61 -10.03 -3.45
N HIS A 221 1.19 -9.26 -4.46
CA HIS A 221 -0.07 -8.51 -4.43
C HIS A 221 -1.30 -9.42 -4.33
N GLN A 222 -1.29 -10.54 -5.06
CA GLN A 222 -2.39 -11.52 -5.02
C GLN A 222 -2.52 -12.21 -3.66
N ARG A 223 -1.41 -12.58 -3.00
CA ARG A 223 -1.45 -13.14 -1.64
C ARG A 223 -2.03 -12.15 -0.65
N PHE A 224 -1.60 -10.89 -0.72
CA PHE A 224 -2.19 -9.82 0.09
C PHE A 224 -3.70 -9.72 -0.16
N ALA A 225 -4.13 -9.57 -1.42
CA ALA A 225 -5.54 -9.46 -1.76
C ALA A 225 -6.37 -10.67 -1.30
N THR A 226 -5.81 -11.88 -1.43
CA THR A 226 -6.45 -13.13 -0.99
C THR A 226 -6.66 -13.15 0.50
N TYR A 227 -5.62 -12.87 1.29
CA TYR A 227 -5.70 -12.82 2.76
C TYR A 227 -6.77 -11.84 3.25
N TYR A 228 -6.85 -10.63 2.68
CA TYR A 228 -7.89 -9.68 3.08
C TYR A 228 -9.28 -10.02 2.55
N ALA A 229 -9.37 -10.72 1.40
CA ALA A 229 -10.64 -11.22 0.90
C ALA A 229 -11.22 -12.31 1.82
N GLU A 230 -10.37 -13.24 2.28
CA GLU A 230 -10.76 -14.29 3.23
C GLU A 230 -11.22 -13.71 4.57
N ARG A 231 -10.61 -12.60 5.00
CA ARG A 231 -11.05 -11.83 6.20
C ARG A 231 -12.33 -11.01 5.97
N GLY A 232 -12.84 -10.97 4.74
CA GLY A 232 -13.98 -10.15 4.33
C GLY A 232 -13.71 -8.64 4.33
N VAL A 233 -12.44 -8.24 4.44
CA VAL A 233 -12.00 -6.84 4.34
C VAL A 233 -12.07 -6.38 2.88
N LEU A 234 -11.57 -7.19 1.95
CA LEU A 234 -11.74 -6.95 0.52
C LEU A 234 -12.95 -7.73 0.01
N VAL A 235 -13.91 -7.04 -0.60
CA VAL A 235 -15.11 -7.65 -1.16
C VAL A 235 -15.15 -7.39 -2.66
N PRO A 236 -15.35 -8.41 -3.50
CA PRO A 236 -15.42 -8.21 -4.96
C PRO A 236 -16.51 -7.21 -5.32
N MET A 237 -16.20 -6.31 -6.24
CA MET A 237 -17.16 -5.38 -6.83
C MET A 237 -17.75 -5.98 -8.10
N THR A 238 -19.02 -5.66 -8.34
CA THR A 238 -19.68 -5.89 -9.63
C THR A 238 -19.15 -4.90 -10.68
N SER A 239 -19.32 -5.23 -11.97
CA SER A 239 -18.94 -4.32 -13.06
C SER A 239 -19.68 -2.98 -12.99
N GLU A 240 -20.93 -2.97 -12.53
CA GLU A 240 -21.72 -1.75 -12.34
C GLU A 240 -21.14 -0.87 -11.23
N GLU A 241 -20.79 -1.43 -10.07
CA GLU A 241 -20.14 -0.69 -8.98
C GLU A 241 -18.82 -0.06 -9.42
N VAL A 242 -18.03 -0.80 -10.21
CA VAL A 242 -16.77 -0.31 -10.78
C VAL A 242 -17.00 0.89 -11.70
N GLU A 243 -17.98 0.80 -12.60
CA GLU A 243 -18.27 1.87 -13.54
C GLU A 243 -18.82 3.12 -12.86
N VAL A 244 -19.73 2.96 -11.90
CA VAL A 244 -20.22 4.07 -11.06
C VAL A 244 -19.04 4.78 -10.38
N MET A 245 -18.11 4.01 -9.81
CA MET A 245 -16.95 4.60 -9.15
C MET A 245 -16.02 5.34 -10.12
N ARG A 246 -15.79 4.82 -11.32
CA ARG A 246 -15.00 5.51 -12.37
C ARG A 246 -15.63 6.84 -12.75
N VAL A 247 -16.94 6.86 -12.98
CA VAL A 247 -17.68 8.09 -13.29
C VAL A 247 -17.62 9.08 -12.12
N GLU A 248 -17.73 8.61 -10.88
CA GLU A 248 -17.63 9.46 -9.70
C GLU A 248 -16.24 10.05 -9.48
N VAL A 249 -15.18 9.30 -9.81
CA VAL A 249 -13.80 9.80 -9.83
C VAL A 249 -13.63 10.85 -10.93
N ALA A 250 -14.01 10.52 -12.17
CA ALA A 250 -13.85 11.40 -13.33
C ALA A 250 -14.63 12.72 -13.19
N SER A 251 -15.78 12.68 -12.52
CA SER A 251 -16.60 13.86 -12.24
C SER A 251 -16.23 14.61 -10.95
N GLY A 252 -15.24 14.15 -10.20
CA GLY A 252 -14.87 14.70 -8.89
C GLY A 252 -15.91 14.47 -7.77
N LYS A 253 -17.01 13.77 -8.04
CA LYS A 253 -18.09 13.51 -7.08
C LYS A 253 -17.64 12.60 -5.93
N LEU A 254 -16.74 11.65 -6.18
CA LEU A 254 -16.25 10.76 -5.12
C LEU A 254 -15.51 11.54 -4.02
N GLN A 255 -14.76 12.57 -4.41
CA GLN A 255 -14.05 13.45 -3.48
C GLN A 255 -15.03 14.24 -2.60
N LEU A 256 -16.09 14.80 -3.21
CA LEU A 256 -17.16 15.50 -2.50
C LEU A 256 -17.91 14.58 -1.53
N LYS A 257 -18.22 13.35 -1.94
CA LYS A 257 -18.83 12.36 -1.05
C LYS A 257 -17.92 12.03 0.14
N GLY A 258 -16.62 11.84 -0.10
CA GLY A 258 -15.64 11.63 0.96
C GLY A 258 -15.63 12.78 1.98
N GLN A 259 -15.68 14.03 1.51
CA GLN A 259 -15.75 15.21 2.37
C GLN A 259 -17.07 15.30 3.15
N VAL A 260 -18.21 15.03 2.50
CA VAL A 260 -19.53 15.07 3.15
C VAL A 260 -19.67 13.96 4.18
N VAL A 261 -19.21 12.74 3.88
CA VAL A 261 -19.17 11.62 4.83
C VAL A 261 -18.26 11.96 6.00
N ASN A 262 -17.06 12.49 5.74
CA ASN A 262 -16.18 12.93 6.82
C ASN A 262 -16.86 14.01 7.68
N ALA A 263 -17.45 15.05 7.09
CA ALA A 263 -18.14 16.11 7.84
C ALA A 263 -19.33 15.59 8.65
N ALA A 264 -20.18 14.74 8.05
CA ALA A 264 -21.35 14.17 8.71
C ALA A 264 -20.94 13.24 9.87
N VAL A 265 -19.93 12.39 9.64
CA VAL A 265 -19.46 11.47 10.68
C VAL A 265 -18.69 12.21 11.77
N PHE A 266 -17.94 13.27 11.47
CA PHE A 266 -17.37 14.17 12.48
C PHE A 266 -18.46 14.83 13.34
N GLY A 267 -19.56 15.27 12.72
CA GLY A 267 -20.72 15.81 13.45
C GLY A 267 -21.33 14.79 14.41
N VAL A 268 -21.56 13.56 13.95
CA VAL A 268 -22.12 12.47 14.77
C VAL A 268 -21.15 12.04 15.87
N ALA A 269 -19.86 11.89 15.58
CA ALA A 269 -18.85 11.50 16.56
C ALA A 269 -18.70 12.56 17.67
N THR A 270 -18.68 13.84 17.29
CA THR A 270 -18.65 14.94 18.25
C THR A 270 -19.87 14.90 19.17
N LEU A 271 -21.06 14.69 18.59
CA LEU A 271 -22.30 14.56 19.37
C LEU A 271 -22.24 13.37 20.35
N VAL A 272 -21.79 12.20 19.91
CA VAL A 272 -21.66 11.01 20.76
C VAL A 272 -20.66 11.24 21.90
N VAL A 273 -19.50 11.83 21.61
CA VAL A 273 -18.49 12.15 22.64
C VAL A 273 -19.06 13.14 23.67
N VAL A 274 -19.73 14.20 23.22
CA VAL A 274 -20.39 15.17 24.11
C VAL A 274 -21.42 14.50 25.00
N LEU A 275 -22.26 13.61 24.43
CA LEU A 275 -23.28 12.89 25.19
C LEU A 275 -22.68 11.92 26.23
N VAL A 276 -21.61 11.21 25.87
CA VAL A 276 -20.90 10.31 26.81
C VAL A 276 -20.22 11.10 27.92
N MET A 277 -19.55 12.21 27.61
CA MET A 277 -18.95 13.08 28.62
C MET A 277 -19.99 13.68 29.55
N PHE A 278 -21.14 14.10 29.01
CA PHE A 278 -22.25 14.61 29.81
C PHE A 278 -22.80 13.55 30.76
N TRP A 279 -22.93 12.30 30.30
CA TRP A 279 -23.40 11.19 31.14
C TRP A 279 -22.41 10.82 32.25
N LEU A 280 -21.11 10.91 32.01
CA LEU A 280 -20.08 10.64 33.03
C LEU A 280 -19.94 11.74 34.10
N LEU A 281 -20.52 12.92 33.85
CA LEU A 281 -20.52 14.06 34.78
C LEU A 281 -21.79 14.14 35.64
N LEU A 282 -22.77 13.26 35.40
CA LEU A 282 -24.00 13.10 36.17
C LEU A 282 -23.88 11.93 37.15
#